data_AF-A0A2I1GHV4-F1
#
_entry.id   AF-A0A2I1GHV4-F1
#
_cell.length_a   1.000
_cell.length_b   1.000
_cell.length_c   1.000
_cell.angle_alpha   90.00
_cell.angle_beta   90.00
_cell.angle_gamma   90.00
#
_symmetry.space_group_name_H-M   'P 1'
#
loop_
_entity.id
_entity.type
_entity.pdbx_description
1 polymer ?
#
loop_
_entity_poly.entity_id
_entity_poly.type
_entity_poly.pdbx_seq_one_letter_code
_entity_poly.pdbx_strand_id
1 'polypeptide(L)'
;MTESLEPKIYNFHLEDYSTDTTLSNEVINDIVRWLAPEKLINYKSKYTTQCEIFSFGVLLWELAFEKIPYRSLKVDEIKDFVIK
;
A
#
# COMPACT_ATOMS: atom_id res chain seq x y z
N MET A 1 -9.26 20.96 -1.46
CA MET A 1 -7.87 21.35 -1.10
C MET A 1 -7.98 22.42 -0.03
N THR A 2 -7.31 22.28 1.11
CA THR A 2 -7.30 23.33 2.14
C THR A 2 -6.56 24.55 1.61
N GLU A 3 -6.97 25.74 2.03
CA GLU A 3 -6.31 27.00 1.60
C GLU A 3 -4.85 27.08 2.10
N SER A 4 -4.53 26.38 3.19
CA SER A 4 -3.22 26.36 3.84
C SER A 4 -2.30 25.21 3.41
N LEU A 5 -2.68 24.40 2.40
CA LEU A 5 -1.92 23.20 1.97
C LEU A 5 -1.62 22.21 3.11
N GLU A 6 -2.48 22.16 4.11
CA GLU A 6 -2.37 21.20 5.22
C GLU A 6 -2.68 19.77 4.76
N PRO A 7 -1.73 18.81 4.90
CA PRO A 7 -1.98 17.43 4.56
C PRO A 7 -2.98 16.80 5.56
N LYS A 8 -3.93 16.03 5.04
CA LYS A 8 -4.91 15.27 5.82
C LYS A 8 -4.95 13.83 5.31
N ILE A 9 -4.86 12.87 6.23
CA ILE A 9 -5.00 11.46 5.93
C ILE A 9 -6.48 11.09 6.08
N TYR A 10 -7.02 10.35 5.11
CA TYR A 10 -8.41 9.92 5.08
C TYR A 10 -8.49 8.47 4.55
N ASN A 11 -9.69 7.91 4.47
CA ASN A 11 -9.97 6.57 3.95
C ASN A 11 -9.50 5.40 4.84
N PHE A 12 -9.67 5.52 6.16
CA PHE A 12 -9.43 4.45 7.13
C PHE A 12 -10.44 3.28 7.07
N HIS A 13 -11.38 3.29 6.12
CA HIS A 13 -12.38 2.22 5.97
C HIS A 13 -11.78 0.87 5.55
N LEU A 14 -10.51 0.86 5.13
CA LEU A 14 -9.74 -0.34 4.80
C LEU A 14 -9.05 -0.95 6.04
N GLU A 15 -9.09 -0.29 7.19
CA GLU A 15 -8.71 -0.87 8.48
C GLU A 15 -9.82 -1.83 8.95
N ASP A 16 -9.84 -3.05 8.43
CA ASP A 16 -10.74 -4.07 8.97
C ASP A 16 -10.07 -4.79 10.14
N TYR A 17 -10.67 -4.67 11.32
CA TYR A 17 -10.30 -5.44 12.52
C TYR A 17 -10.77 -6.90 12.41
N SER A 18 -11.63 -7.20 11.45
CA SER A 18 -12.12 -8.54 11.13
C SER A 18 -11.17 -9.17 10.13
N THR A 19 -10.58 -10.30 10.48
CA THR A 19 -9.55 -11.00 9.69
C THR A 19 -10.03 -11.56 8.34
N ASP A 20 -11.25 -11.23 7.89
CA ASP A 20 -11.97 -11.89 6.79
C ASP A 20 -12.32 -10.97 5.61
N THR A 21 -11.78 -9.75 5.55
CA THR A 21 -11.92 -8.93 4.33
C THR A 21 -11.09 -9.55 3.23
N THR A 22 -11.76 -10.26 2.35
CA THR A 22 -11.20 -10.60 1.05
C THR A 22 -11.19 -9.29 0.26
N LEU A 23 -10.09 -8.55 0.31
CA LEU A 23 -9.93 -7.35 -0.53
C LEU A 23 -10.23 -7.75 -1.98
N SER A 24 -11.10 -7.00 -2.64
CA SER A 24 -11.41 -7.29 -4.04
C SER A 24 -10.12 -7.16 -4.86
N ASN A 25 -10.01 -7.94 -5.95
CA ASN A 25 -8.84 -7.85 -6.83
C ASN A 25 -8.63 -6.43 -7.38
N GLU A 26 -9.71 -5.65 -7.53
CA GLU A 26 -9.65 -4.24 -7.92
C GLU A 26 -8.95 -3.38 -6.86
N VAL A 27 -9.37 -3.48 -5.59
CA VAL A 27 -8.73 -2.75 -4.49
C VAL A 27 -7.27 -3.16 -4.33
N ILE A 28 -6.96 -4.47 -4.47
CA ILE A 28 -5.58 -4.95 -4.40
C ILE A 28 -4.74 -4.34 -5.52
N ASN A 29 -5.23 -4.31 -6.76
CA ASN A 29 -4.52 -3.72 -7.89
C ASN A 29 -4.23 -2.23 -7.68
N ASP A 30 -5.15 -1.52 -7.03
CA ASP A 30 -4.99 -0.10 -6.74
C ASP A 30 -3.94 0.17 -5.65
N ILE A 31 -3.82 -0.71 -4.64
CA ILE A 31 -2.91 -0.49 -3.49
C ILE A 31 -1.61 -1.30 -3.54
N VAL A 32 -1.43 -2.21 -4.50
CA VAL A 32 -0.31 -3.18 -4.53
C VAL A 32 1.07 -2.55 -4.41
N ARG A 33 1.23 -1.33 -4.94
CA ARG A 33 2.50 -0.58 -4.92
C ARG A 33 2.91 -0.15 -3.51
N TRP A 34 1.96 -0.04 -2.58
CA TRP A 34 2.21 0.33 -1.19
C TRP A 34 2.09 -0.86 -0.23
N LEU A 35 1.77 -2.07 -0.72
CA LEU A 35 1.66 -3.26 0.14
C LEU A 35 3.03 -3.80 0.55
N ALA A 36 3.12 -4.16 1.83
CA ALA A 36 4.32 -4.76 2.42
C ALA A 36 4.59 -6.18 1.87
N PRO A 37 5.86 -6.63 1.85
CA PRO A 37 6.23 -7.94 1.31
C PRO A 37 5.45 -9.11 1.92
N GLU A 38 5.24 -9.10 3.24
CA GLU A 38 4.48 -10.13 3.95
C GLU A 38 3.02 -10.22 3.48
N LYS A 39 2.44 -9.08 3.08
CA LYS A 39 1.09 -8.99 2.53
C LYS A 39 1.04 -9.43 1.06
N LEU A 40 2.09 -9.15 0.29
CA LEU A 40 2.24 -9.63 -1.09
C LEU A 40 2.45 -11.15 -1.15
N ILE A 41 3.13 -11.74 -0.15
CA ILE A 41 3.29 -13.20 -0.02
C ILE A 41 1.95 -13.83 0.32
N ASN A 42 1.27 -13.32 1.35
CA ASN A 42 0.00 -13.84 1.83
C ASN A 42 -0.99 -12.69 2.09
N TYR A 43 -1.90 -12.46 1.15
CA TYR A 43 -2.92 -11.41 1.28
C TYR A 43 -3.82 -11.58 2.51
N LYS A 44 -4.04 -12.84 2.92
CA LYS A 44 -4.83 -13.22 4.10
C LYS A 44 -4.05 -13.15 5.42
N SER A 45 -2.76 -12.78 5.39
CA SER A 45 -2.00 -12.56 6.62
C SER A 45 -2.65 -11.45 7.45
N LYS A 46 -2.42 -11.42 8.77
CA LYS A 46 -2.95 -10.33 9.60
C LYS A 46 -2.29 -9.01 9.18
N TYR A 47 -3.07 -7.93 9.06
CA TYR A 47 -2.50 -6.60 8.87
C TYR A 47 -1.81 -6.16 10.16
N THR A 48 -0.58 -5.68 10.06
CA THR A 48 0.23 -5.30 11.23
C THR A 48 0.74 -3.87 11.08
N THR A 49 1.15 -3.26 12.18
CA THR A 49 1.80 -1.94 12.18
C THR A 49 3.06 -1.92 11.29
N GLN A 50 3.74 -3.06 11.11
CA GLN A 50 4.89 -3.14 10.20
C GLN A 50 4.46 -2.96 8.74
N CYS A 51 3.28 -3.49 8.37
CA CYS A 51 2.69 -3.26 7.05
C CYS A 51 2.43 -1.77 6.81
N GLU A 52 1.87 -1.08 7.81
CA GLU A 52 1.58 0.37 7.74
C GLU A 52 2.85 1.20 7.60
N ILE A 53 3.88 0.88 8.39
CA ILE A 53 5.17 1.57 8.33
C ILE A 53 5.79 1.43 6.94
N PHE A 54 5.70 0.25 6.32
CA PHE A 54 6.16 0.04 4.95
C PHE A 54 5.36 0.89 3.96
N SER A 55 4.02 0.82 3.99
CA SER A 55 3.15 1.61 3.11
C SER A 55 3.41 3.11 3.23
N PHE A 56 3.59 3.60 4.47
CA PHE A 56 3.94 4.99 4.74
C PHE A 56 5.33 5.36 4.22
N GLY A 57 6.31 4.46 4.33
CA GLY A 57 7.64 4.65 3.75
C GLY A 57 7.61 4.80 2.23
N VAL A 58 6.81 3.98 1.53
CA VAL A 58 6.61 4.11 0.08
C VAL A 58 5.91 5.43 -0.27
N LEU A 59 4.94 5.87 0.53
CA LEU A 59 4.29 7.18 0.36
C LEU A 59 5.30 8.33 0.50
N LEU A 60 6.17 8.29 1.52
CA LEU A 60 7.21 9.31 1.68
C LEU A 60 8.20 9.31 0.50
N TRP A 61 8.56 8.14 -0.01
CA TRP A 61 9.37 8.02 -1.23
C TRP A 61 8.67 8.64 -2.43
N GLU A 62 7.39 8.33 -2.64
CA GLU A 62 6.59 8.90 -3.73
C GLU A 62 6.53 10.43 -3.67
N LEU A 63 6.31 11.00 -2.48
CA LEU A 63 6.30 12.44 -2.27
C LEU A 63 7.68 13.08 -2.49
N ALA A 64 8.76 12.42 -2.05
CA ALA A 64 10.11 12.95 -2.18
C ALA A 64 10.63 12.94 -3.63
N PHE A 65 10.24 11.93 -4.41
CA PHE A 65 10.71 11.74 -5.78
C PHE A 65 9.68 12.15 -6.84
N GLU A 66 8.46 12.50 -6.44
CA GLU A 66 7.31 12.82 -7.29
C GLU A 66 7.09 11.80 -8.42
N LYS A 67 7.25 10.52 -8.09
CA LYS A 67 7.17 9.40 -9.03
C LYS A 67 6.29 8.30 -8.48
N ILE A 68 5.50 7.69 -9.36
CA ILE A 68 4.72 6.50 -9.04
C ILE A 68 5.67 5.34 -8.69
N PRO A 69 5.57 4.74 -7.49
CA PRO A 69 6.38 3.60 -7.10
C PRO A 69 6.24 2.46 -8.12
N TYR A 70 7.37 1.87 -8.53
CA TYR A 70 7.40 0.72 -9.46
C TYR A 70 6.69 0.97 -10.81
N ARG A 71 6.69 2.21 -11.32
CA ARG A 71 5.96 2.57 -12.55
C ARG A 71 6.25 1.66 -13.77
N SER A 72 7.47 1.15 -13.89
CA SER A 72 7.90 0.29 -14.99
C SER A 72 7.55 -1.19 -14.83
N LEU A 73 7.07 -1.60 -13.66
CA LEU A 73 6.75 -2.99 -13.34
C LEU A 73 5.23 -3.24 -13.42
N LYS A 74 4.86 -4.42 -13.90
CA LYS A 74 3.49 -4.94 -13.78
C LYS A 74 3.21 -5.37 -12.35
N VAL A 75 1.93 -5.47 -11.99
CA VAL A 75 1.47 -5.90 -10.66
C VAL A 75 2.16 -7.19 -10.20
N ASP A 76 2.24 -8.18 -11.09
CA ASP A 76 2.87 -9.47 -10.78
C ASP A 76 4.38 -9.35 -10.53
N GLU A 77 5.06 -8.44 -11.23
CA GLU A 77 6.51 -8.21 -11.11
C GLU A 77 6.88 -7.41 -9.85
N ILE A 78 5.96 -6.58 -9.34
CA ILE A 78 6.16 -5.82 -8.10
C ILE A 78 6.34 -6.77 -6.93
N LYS A 79 5.55 -7.84 -6.88
CA LYS A 79 5.66 -8.86 -5.83
C LYS A 79 7.08 -9.45 -5.79
N ASP A 80 7.60 -9.86 -6.93
CA ASP A 80 8.93 -10.45 -7.03
C ASP A 80 10.05 -9.45 -6.72
N PHE A 81 9.84 -8.16 -7.03
CA PHE A 81 10.80 -7.10 -6.71
C PHE A 81 10.86 -6.78 -5.21
N VAL A 82 9.71 -6.74 -4.54
CA VAL A 82 9.60 -6.32 -3.13
C VAL A 82 10.00 -7.44 -2.15
N ILE A 83 9.83 -8.71 -2.55
CA ILE A 83 10.13 -9.88 -1.69
C ILE A 83 11.62 -10.29 -1.75
N LYS A 84 12.37 -9.82 -2.75
CA LYS A 84 13.74 -10.26 -3.04
C LYS A 84 14.80 -9.41 -2.35
#